data_AF-A0A1Z4N442-F1
#
_entry.id   AF-A0A1Z4N442-F1
#
_cell.length_a   1.000
_cell.length_b   1.000
_cell.length_c   1.000
_cell.angle_alpha   90.00
_cell.angle_beta   90.00
_cell.angle_gamma   90.00
#
_symmetry.space_group_name_H-M   'P 1'
#
loop_
_entity.id
_entity.type
_entity.pdbx_description
1 polymer ?
#
loop_
_entity_poly.entity_id
_entity_poly.type
_entity_poly.pdbx_seq_one_letter_code
_entity_poly.pdbx_strand_id
1 'polypeptide(L)'
;MSNLPPLNTDTIWAILNETIDDATVNQLVWHCLGYRYNSSTGEWDNSEVAPEWRDEYPQPPDFIDSRPATVKLTRSIPKENKQILKEKLGFKGYKIGEFGPRQTRRATAANWLYSYMNPVSSNLESV
;
A
#
# COMPACT_ATOMS: atom_id res chain seq x y z
N MET A 1 -6.22 19.14 -4.74
CA MET A 1 -6.55 18.29 -3.58
C MET A 1 -6.97 16.94 -4.11
N SER A 2 -6.15 15.91 -3.92
CA SER A 2 -6.47 14.56 -4.36
C SER A 2 -7.67 14.07 -3.54
N ASN A 3 -8.79 13.78 -4.21
CA ASN A 3 -10.03 13.34 -3.57
C ASN A 3 -9.91 11.84 -3.22
N LEU A 4 -8.91 11.51 -2.41
CA LEU A 4 -8.58 10.14 -2.05
C LEU A 4 -9.59 9.61 -1.04
N PRO A 5 -10.03 8.34 -1.18
CA PRO A 5 -10.91 7.73 -0.20
C PRO A 5 -10.19 7.65 1.16
N PRO A 6 -10.93 7.76 2.28
CA PRO A 6 -10.35 7.64 3.61
C PRO A 6 -9.71 6.26 3.78
N LEU A 7 -8.53 6.21 4.38
CA LEU A 7 -7.84 4.94 4.62
C LEU A 7 -8.52 4.20 5.79
N ASN A 8 -9.44 3.30 5.47
CA ASN A 8 -10.20 2.48 6.41
C ASN A 8 -10.41 1.06 5.85
N THR A 9 -11.03 0.19 6.65
CA THR A 9 -11.32 -1.20 6.24
C THR A 9 -12.15 -1.30 4.96
N ASP A 10 -13.09 -0.38 4.72
CA ASP A 10 -13.92 -0.37 3.51
C ASP A 10 -13.08 -0.09 2.27
N THR A 11 -12.15 0.86 2.35
CA THR A 11 -11.18 1.15 1.29
C THR A 11 -10.28 -0.06 1.01
N ILE A 12 -9.86 -0.80 2.05
CA ILE A 12 -9.09 -2.04 1.86
C ILE A 12 -9.91 -3.08 1.09
N TRP A 13 -11.17 -3.29 1.45
CA TRP A 13 -12.07 -4.17 0.69
C TRP A 13 -12.33 -3.67 -0.73
N ALA A 14 -12.44 -2.36 -0.95
CA ALA A 14 -12.59 -1.78 -2.27
C ALA A 14 -11.35 -2.02 -3.16
N ILE A 15 -10.14 -2.04 -2.58
CA ILE A 15 -8.91 -2.42 -3.29
C ILE A 15 -8.99 -3.89 -3.73
N LEU A 16 -9.32 -4.78 -2.79
CA LEU A 16 -9.39 -6.23 -3.01
C LEU A 16 -10.50 -6.62 -4.00
N ASN A 17 -11.66 -5.97 -3.94
CA ASN A 17 -12.80 -6.25 -4.82
C ASN A 17 -12.75 -5.46 -6.14
N GLU A 18 -11.61 -4.83 -6.46
CA GLU A 18 -11.40 -4.07 -7.70
C GLU A 18 -12.43 -2.94 -7.92
N THR A 19 -13.01 -2.42 -6.83
CA THR A 19 -14.03 -1.36 -6.87
C THR A 19 -13.42 0.03 -7.09
N ILE A 20 -12.15 0.23 -6.70
CA ILE A 20 -11.37 1.44 -7.03
C ILE A 20 -10.31 1.15 -8.08
N ASP A 21 -9.97 2.12 -8.91
CA ASP A 21 -9.02 1.96 -10.01
C ASP A 21 -7.56 1.90 -9.53
N ASP A 22 -6.65 1.42 -10.39
CA ASP A 22 -5.23 1.24 -10.04
C ASP A 22 -4.55 2.57 -9.72
N ALA A 23 -4.97 3.66 -10.37
CA ALA A 23 -4.47 5.00 -10.09
C ALA A 23 -4.79 5.43 -8.65
N THR A 24 -6.02 5.22 -8.18
CA THR A 24 -6.39 5.53 -6.79
C THR A 24 -5.64 4.65 -5.80
N VAL A 25 -5.47 3.35 -6.09
CA VAL A 25 -4.68 2.44 -5.23
C VAL A 25 -3.24 2.95 -5.10
N ASN A 26 -2.62 3.30 -6.22
CA ASN A 26 -1.27 3.84 -6.24
C ASN A 26 -1.19 5.14 -5.44
N GLN A 27 -2.10 6.09 -5.66
CA GLN A 27 -2.12 7.35 -4.92
C GLN A 27 -2.29 7.17 -3.41
N LEU A 28 -3.08 6.18 -2.95
CA LEU A 28 -3.18 5.85 -1.54
C LEU A 28 -1.84 5.38 -0.96
N VAL A 29 -1.15 4.48 -1.67
CA VAL A 29 0.17 3.99 -1.24
C VAL A 29 1.19 5.14 -1.25
N TRP A 30 1.21 5.96 -2.30
CA TRP A 30 2.09 7.13 -2.42
C TRP A 30 1.87 8.09 -1.26
N HIS A 31 0.61 8.39 -0.95
CA HIS A 31 0.25 9.28 0.15
C HIS A 31 0.76 8.75 1.49
N CYS A 32 0.61 7.45 1.76
CA CYS A 32 1.06 6.85 3.01
C CYS A 32 2.59 6.69 3.08
N LEU A 33 3.27 6.56 1.93
CA LEU A 33 4.74 6.58 1.85
C LEU A 33 5.34 7.97 2.04
N GLY A 34 4.54 9.04 1.95
CA GLY A 34 4.98 10.43 2.11
C GLY A 34 5.12 11.22 0.81
N TYR A 35 4.82 10.63 -0.35
CA TYR A 35 4.83 11.39 -1.60
C TYR A 35 3.65 12.37 -1.62
N ARG A 36 3.91 13.60 -2.08
CA ARG A 36 2.88 14.63 -2.27
C ARG A 36 3.03 15.23 -3.67
N TYR A 37 1.94 15.26 -4.41
CA TYR A 37 1.93 15.94 -5.71
C TYR A 37 1.67 17.43 -5.52
N ASN A 38 2.60 18.27 -5.97
CA ASN A 38 2.41 19.71 -5.98
C ASN A 38 1.84 20.14 -7.34
N SER A 39 0.54 20.42 -7.38
CA SER A 39 -0.13 20.86 -8.61
C SER A 39 0.32 22.23 -9.12
N SER A 40 0.91 23.06 -8.25
CA SER A 40 1.38 24.40 -8.63
C SER A 40 2.71 24.36 -9.36
N THR A 41 3.59 23.42 -9.01
CA THR A 41 4.89 23.23 -9.70
C THR A 41 4.87 22.09 -10.71
N GLY A 42 3.90 21.18 -10.62
CA GLY A 42 3.81 19.98 -11.44
C GLY A 42 4.75 18.86 -11.00
N GLU A 43 5.36 18.99 -9.82
CA GLU A 43 6.41 18.11 -9.32
C GLU A 43 5.96 17.27 -8.12
N TRP A 44 6.64 16.15 -7.92
CA TRP A 44 6.47 15.31 -6.73
C TRP A 44 7.41 15.77 -5.63
N ASP A 45 6.85 16.07 -4.46
CA ASP A 45 7.58 16.22 -3.22
C ASP A 45 7.74 14.85 -2.56
N ASN A 46 8.98 14.51 -2.23
CA ASN A 46 9.39 13.27 -1.58
C ASN A 46 10.15 13.53 -0.26
N SER A 47 10.07 14.75 0.28
CA SER A 47 10.76 15.14 1.52
C SER A 47 10.30 14.35 2.74
N GLU A 48 9.03 13.92 2.77
CA GLU A 48 8.45 13.06 3.82
C GLU A 48 8.66 11.56 3.55
N VAL A 49 9.27 11.18 2.42
CA VAL A 49 9.50 9.78 2.06
C VAL A 49 10.77 9.26 2.71
N ALA A 50 10.70 8.08 3.32
CA ALA A 50 11.84 7.44 3.94
C ALA A 50 13.02 7.26 2.95
N PRO A 51 14.28 7.48 3.36
CA PRO A 51 15.43 7.49 2.44
C PRO A 51 15.55 6.22 1.60
N GLU A 52 15.26 5.05 2.18
CA GLU A 52 15.32 3.79 1.45
C GLU A 52 14.33 3.71 0.28
N TRP A 53 13.23 4.47 0.33
CA TRP A 53 12.28 4.60 -0.77
C TRP A 53 12.65 5.74 -1.71
N ARG A 54 12.96 6.91 -1.15
CA ARG A 54 13.25 8.13 -1.91
C ARG A 54 14.49 7.98 -2.81
N ASP A 55 15.54 7.33 -2.31
CA ASP A 55 16.80 7.23 -3.05
C ASP A 55 16.70 6.26 -4.25
N GLU A 56 15.86 5.23 -4.14
CA GLU A 56 15.58 4.30 -5.24
C GLU A 56 14.46 4.79 -6.16
N TYR A 57 13.48 5.51 -5.61
CA TYR A 57 12.30 6.04 -6.30
C TYR A 57 12.13 7.54 -6.00
N PRO A 58 12.88 8.43 -6.67
CA PRO A 58 12.68 9.87 -6.51
C PRO A 58 11.27 10.32 -6.92
N GLN A 59 10.64 9.57 -7.83
CA GLN A 59 9.25 9.70 -8.22
C GLN A 59 8.45 8.46 -7.79
N PRO A 60 7.17 8.60 -7.44
CA PRO A 60 6.39 7.48 -6.94
C PRO A 60 6.22 6.40 -8.02
N PRO A 61 6.52 5.12 -7.72
CA PRO A 61 6.41 4.05 -8.70
C PRO A 61 4.97 3.55 -8.82
N ASP A 62 4.64 2.95 -9.96
CA ASP A 62 3.38 2.21 -10.14
C ASP A 62 3.49 0.82 -9.47
N PHE A 63 2.84 0.62 -8.33
CA PHE A 63 2.88 -0.65 -7.59
C PHE A 63 2.04 -1.76 -8.23
N ILE A 64 1.16 -1.43 -9.17
CA ILE A 64 0.28 -2.38 -9.86
C ILE A 64 0.94 -2.90 -11.14
N ASP A 65 1.74 -2.08 -11.83
CA ASP A 65 2.45 -2.51 -13.03
C ASP A 65 3.93 -2.88 -12.76
N SER A 66 4.60 -2.16 -11.86
CA SER A 66 6.03 -2.37 -11.56
C SER A 66 6.23 -3.49 -10.53
N ARG A 67 6.63 -4.67 -11.04
CA ARG A 67 7.03 -5.81 -10.20
C ARG A 67 8.14 -5.46 -9.19
N PRO A 68 9.24 -4.74 -9.54
CA PRO A 68 10.26 -4.34 -8.57
C PRO A 68 9.69 -3.53 -7.39
N ALA A 69 8.82 -2.56 -7.68
CA ALA A 69 8.20 -1.74 -6.66
C ALA A 69 7.29 -2.56 -5.74
N THR A 70 6.47 -3.48 -6.29
CA THR A 70 5.65 -4.40 -5.48
C THR A 70 6.50 -5.29 -4.57
N VAL A 71 7.64 -5.79 -5.07
CA VAL A 71 8.55 -6.63 -4.28
C VAL A 71 9.14 -5.84 -3.11
N LYS A 72 9.57 -4.59 -3.34
CA LYS A 72 10.05 -3.71 -2.26
C LYS A 72 8.93 -3.40 -1.26
N LEU A 73 7.71 -3.14 -1.74
CA LEU A 73 6.54 -2.90 -0.89
C LEU A 73 6.27 -4.09 0.02
N THR A 74 6.29 -5.31 -0.53
CA THR A 74 6.12 -6.55 0.24
C THR A 74 7.20 -6.73 1.30
N ARG A 75 8.45 -6.37 0.99
CA ARG A 75 9.59 -6.47 1.93
C ARG A 75 9.51 -5.44 3.05
N SER A 76 8.84 -4.31 2.84
CA SER A 76 8.65 -3.28 3.87
C SER A 76 7.58 -3.64 4.91
N ILE A 77 6.77 -4.68 4.67
CA ILE A 77 5.74 -5.13 5.61
C ILE A 77 6.42 -5.94 6.74
N PRO A 78 6.21 -5.58 8.03
CA PRO A 78 6.66 -6.36 9.17
C PRO A 78 6.23 -7.83 9.06
N LYS A 79 7.03 -8.76 9.61
CA LYS A 79 6.77 -10.21 9.47
C LYS A 79 5.41 -10.58 10.09
N GLU A 80 5.09 -9.97 11.20
CA GLU A 80 3.85 -10.07 11.98
C GLU A 80 2.64 -9.64 11.14
N ASN A 81 2.82 -8.67 10.25
CA ASN A 81 1.74 -8.13 9.43
C ASN A 81 1.64 -8.78 8.03
N LYS A 82 2.42 -9.83 7.75
CA LYS A 82 2.37 -10.51 6.43
C LYS A 82 1.08 -11.28 6.16
N GLN A 83 0.32 -11.60 7.19
CA GLN A 83 -0.97 -12.30 7.08
C GLN A 83 -2.12 -11.47 7.67
N ILE A 84 -1.92 -10.17 7.88
CA ILE A 84 -2.86 -9.33 8.63
C ILE A 84 -4.25 -9.24 7.96
N LEU A 85 -4.33 -9.26 6.63
CA LEU A 85 -5.62 -9.29 5.93
C LEU A 85 -6.42 -10.57 6.25
N LYS A 86 -5.74 -11.71 6.37
CA LYS A 86 -6.38 -12.97 6.73
C LYS A 86 -6.79 -12.97 8.20
N GLU A 87 -5.91 -12.51 9.08
CA GLU A 87 -6.10 -12.56 10.54
C GLU A 87 -7.13 -11.54 11.05
N LYS A 88 -7.16 -10.33 10.48
CA LYS A 88 -8.02 -9.24 10.93
C LYS A 88 -9.25 -9.02 10.07
N LEU A 89 -9.15 -9.22 8.76
CA LEU A 89 -10.27 -9.02 7.83
C LEU A 89 -10.89 -10.34 7.35
N GLY A 90 -10.32 -11.50 7.67
CA GLY A 90 -10.84 -12.79 7.21
C GLY A 90 -10.66 -13.00 5.70
N PHE A 91 -9.77 -12.26 5.04
CA PHE A 91 -9.50 -12.41 3.61
C PHE A 91 -8.83 -13.76 3.34
N LYS A 92 -9.54 -14.66 2.64
CA LYS A 92 -9.07 -16.03 2.34
C LYS A 92 -8.28 -16.12 1.03
N GLY A 93 -8.07 -14.99 0.34
CA GLY A 93 -7.54 -14.95 -1.01
C GLY A 93 -8.65 -14.88 -2.06
N TYR A 94 -8.22 -14.76 -3.32
CA TYR A 94 -9.11 -14.74 -4.48
C TYR A 94 -9.57 -16.15 -4.86
N LYS A 95 -10.73 -16.25 -5.52
CA LYS A 95 -11.24 -17.53 -6.02
C LYS A 95 -10.35 -18.08 -7.13
N ILE A 96 -10.26 -19.40 -7.22
CA ILE A 96 -9.52 -20.09 -8.28
C ILE A 96 -10.05 -19.64 -9.64
N GLY A 97 -9.16 -19.12 -10.49
CA GLY A 97 -9.49 -18.62 -11.84
C GLY A 97 -9.71 -17.11 -11.93
N GLU A 98 -9.79 -16.38 -10.80
CA GLU A 98 -10.07 -14.94 -10.76
C GLU A 98 -8.85 -14.07 -10.37
N PHE A 99 -7.65 -14.64 -10.22
CA PHE A 99 -6.45 -13.87 -9.82
C PHE A 99 -5.31 -13.95 -10.83
N GLY A 100 -4.98 -12.81 -11.42
CA GLY A 100 -3.78 -12.59 -12.21
C GLY A 100 -2.69 -11.83 -11.43
N PRO A 101 -1.59 -11.46 -12.12
CA PRO A 101 -0.53 -10.64 -11.55
C PRO A 101 -1.03 -9.32 -10.97
N ARG A 102 -2.01 -8.68 -11.62
CA ARG A 102 -2.64 -7.43 -11.18
C ARG A 102 -3.31 -7.59 -9.81
N GLN A 103 -4.21 -8.57 -9.65
CA GLN A 103 -4.93 -8.82 -8.39
C GLN A 103 -3.97 -9.13 -7.24
N THR A 104 -2.89 -9.85 -7.53
CA THR A 104 -1.85 -10.17 -6.54
C THR A 104 -1.15 -8.89 -6.05
N ARG A 105 -0.79 -7.98 -6.95
CA ARG A 105 -0.16 -6.70 -6.59
C ARG A 105 -1.12 -5.78 -5.83
N ARG A 106 -2.40 -5.76 -6.22
CA ARG A 106 -3.46 -5.06 -5.47
C ARG A 106 -3.63 -5.60 -4.05
N ALA A 107 -3.58 -6.93 -3.88
CA ALA A 107 -3.59 -7.54 -2.55
C ALA A 107 -2.34 -7.18 -1.74
N THR A 108 -1.16 -7.07 -2.36
CA THR A 108 0.04 -6.55 -1.70
C THR A 108 -0.16 -5.12 -1.22
N ALA A 109 -0.68 -4.23 -2.07
CA ALA A 109 -0.97 -2.84 -1.70
C ALA A 109 -1.98 -2.77 -0.55
N ALA A 110 -3.06 -3.54 -0.61
CA ALA A 110 -4.05 -3.66 0.46
C ALA A 110 -3.43 -4.15 1.78
N ASN A 111 -2.56 -5.16 1.74
CA ASN A 111 -1.90 -5.70 2.93
C ASN A 111 -0.95 -4.67 3.56
N TRP A 112 -0.20 -3.95 2.72
CA TRP A 112 0.69 -2.89 3.17
C TRP A 112 -0.08 -1.71 3.78
N LEU A 113 -1.14 -1.25 3.12
CA LEU A 113 -1.99 -0.16 3.61
C LEU A 113 -2.66 -0.52 4.95
N TYR A 114 -3.16 -1.75 5.09
CA TYR A 114 -3.75 -2.20 6.36
C TYR A 114 -2.70 -2.33 7.47
N SER A 115 -1.48 -2.77 7.14
CA SER A 115 -0.33 -2.80 8.05
C SER A 115 0.08 -1.38 8.48
N TYR A 116 -0.02 -0.39 7.60
CA TYR A 116 0.27 1.01 7.92
C TYR A 116 -0.75 1.58 8.92
N MET A 117 -2.04 1.24 8.77
CA MET A 117 -3.09 1.64 9.72
C MET A 117 -2.99 0.95 11.07
N ASN A 118 -2.48 -0.28 11.09
CA ASN A 118 -2.36 -1.12 12.28
C ASN A 118 -0.88 -1.42 12.53
N PRO A 119 -0.08 -0.39 12.89
CA PRO A 119 1.31 -0.62 13.23
C PRO A 119 1.35 -1.64 14.36
N VAL A 120 2.27 -2.60 14.27
CA VAL A 120 2.49 -3.56 15.36
C VAL A 120 2.78 -2.73 16.60
N SER A 121 1.87 -2.75 17.57
CA SER A 121 2.15 -2.22 18.89
C SER A 121 3.33 -3.01 19.39
N SER A 122 4.51 -2.37 19.47
CA SER A 122 5.65 -2.98 20.09
C SER A 122 5.22 -3.34 21.51
N ASN A 123 5.00 -4.64 21.78
CA ASN A 123 5.13 -5.17 23.13
C ASN A 123 6.62 -5.03 23.47
N LEU A 124 7.01 -3.81 23.81
CA LEU A 124 8.14 -3.58 24.69
C LEU A 124 7.65 -4.03 26.06
N GLU A 125 7.94 -5.30 26.35
CA GLU A 125 8.12 -5.77 27.70
C GLU A 125 8.97 -4.71 28.44
N SER A 126 8.34 -4.03 29.40
CA SER A 126 9.08 -3.48 30.52
C SER A 126 9.07 -4.58 31.58
N VAL A 127 10.13 -5.38 31.55
CA VAL A 127 10.53 -6.25 32.66
C VAL A 127 11.22 -5.37 33.72
#